data_AF-A0A2T4VFB8-F1
#
_entry.id   AF-A0A2T4VFB8-F1
#
_cell.length_a   1.000
_cell.length_b   1.000
_cell.length_c   1.000
_cell.angle_alpha   90.00
_cell.angle_beta   90.00
_cell.angle_gamma   90.00
#
_symmetry.space_group_name_H-M   'P 1'
#
loop_
_entity.id
_entity.type
_entity.pdbx_description
1 polymer ?
#
loop_
_entity_poly.entity_id
_entity_poly.type
_entity_poly.pdbx_seq_one_letter_code
_entity_poly.pdbx_strand_id
1 'polypeptide(L)'
;MRGKHGGGFRVARLFGLGLWGAGVLLGAGSARAQQTGGGDTGQEEAATGALACFKRAEREVSLSEEQALRLCQGAASVEPAECYIASQSPGVFLEPEQAIELCRCATSTEPAECFQRADHETTLDTPQILQLCSPSLNYGLLQDCQSSFLPTRPWLVPHMR
;
A
#
# COMPACT_ATOMS: atom_id res chain seq x y z
N MET A 1 37.83 -3.67 4.23
CA MET A 1 37.74 -3.28 5.65
C MET A 1 36.34 -3.63 6.14
N ARG A 2 36.24 -4.61 7.04
CA ARG A 2 34.98 -5.31 7.38
C ARG A 2 35.02 -5.66 8.86
N GLY A 3 34.05 -5.19 9.63
CA GLY A 3 33.84 -5.55 11.04
C GLY A 3 32.87 -4.57 11.71
N LYS A 4 31.58 -4.89 11.81
CA LYS A 4 30.91 -5.60 12.92
C LYS A 4 30.61 -4.68 14.12
N HIS A 5 29.42 -4.07 14.12
CA HIS A 5 28.77 -3.59 15.35
C HIS A 5 27.80 -4.66 15.85
N GLY A 6 28.04 -5.11 17.07
CA GLY A 6 27.13 -5.93 17.85
C GLY A 6 26.07 -5.07 18.54
N GLY A 7 24.96 -5.70 18.88
CA GLY A 7 23.88 -5.09 19.65
C GLY A 7 22.80 -6.12 19.90
N GLY A 8 22.97 -6.93 20.93
CA GLY A 8 21.94 -7.84 21.42
C GLY A 8 20.96 -7.11 22.32
N PHE A 9 19.66 -7.34 22.13
CA PHE A 9 18.67 -7.24 23.19
C PHE A 9 17.73 -8.44 23.08
N ARG A 10 17.91 -9.37 24.02
CA ARG A 10 16.95 -10.43 24.32
C ARG A 10 15.88 -9.81 25.19
N VAL A 11 14.63 -9.80 24.74
CA VAL A 11 13.49 -9.58 25.63
C VAL A 11 12.76 -10.91 25.77
N ALA A 12 13.08 -11.61 26.86
CA ALA A 12 12.32 -12.75 27.32
C ALA A 12 10.99 -12.24 27.90
N ARG A 13 9.86 -12.70 27.34
CA ARG A 13 8.57 -12.68 28.01
C ARG A 13 8.12 -14.13 28.22
N LEU A 14 8.53 -14.67 29.36
CA LEU A 14 7.81 -15.73 30.05
C LEU A 14 6.81 -15.07 31.01
N PHE A 15 5.87 -15.87 31.54
CA PHE A 15 4.70 -15.53 32.38
C PHE A 15 3.43 -15.23 31.58
N GLY A 16 2.31 -15.92 31.75
CA GLY A 16 1.94 -17.00 32.68
C GLY A 16 0.73 -17.75 32.11
N LEU A 17 0.74 -19.08 32.18
CA LEU A 17 -0.06 -19.84 33.15
C LEU A 17 -1.52 -19.37 33.21
N GLY A 18 -2.34 -20.03 32.39
CA GLY A 18 -3.78 -20.01 32.52
C GLY A 18 -4.21 -20.56 33.88
N LEU A 19 -5.11 -19.84 34.53
CA LEU A 19 -5.83 -20.32 35.69
C LEU A 19 -7.32 -20.11 35.46
N TRP A 20 -8.03 -21.22 35.50
CA TRP A 20 -9.48 -21.31 35.49
C TRP A 20 -10.02 -20.61 36.73
N GLY A 21 -10.96 -19.69 36.55
CA GLY A 21 -11.61 -18.98 37.65
C GLY A 21 -13.03 -18.62 37.27
N ALA A 22 -13.96 -19.52 37.56
CA ALA A 22 -15.39 -19.21 37.60
C ALA A 22 -15.64 -18.23 38.75
N GLY A 23 -16.23 -17.08 38.45
CA GLY A 23 -16.59 -16.06 39.43
C GLY A 23 -17.76 -15.23 38.93
N VAL A 24 -18.97 -15.69 39.21
CA VAL A 24 -20.21 -14.92 39.08
C VAL A 24 -20.26 -13.92 40.22
N LEU A 25 -20.23 -12.62 39.93
CA LEU A 25 -20.69 -11.58 40.85
C LEU A 25 -21.50 -10.54 40.10
N LEU A 26 -22.79 -10.50 40.44
CA LEU A 26 -23.73 -9.44 40.12
C LEU A 26 -23.26 -8.13 40.79
N GLY A 27 -22.94 -7.13 39.98
CA GLY A 27 -22.63 -5.77 40.44
C GLY A 27 -23.26 -4.75 39.50
N ALA A 28 -24.31 -4.07 39.97
CA ALA A 28 -24.87 -2.89 39.32
C ALA A 28 -23.88 -1.73 39.46
N GLY A 29 -23.19 -1.40 38.37
CA GLY A 29 -22.28 -0.25 38.26
C GLY A 29 -22.50 0.46 36.94
N SER A 30 -22.95 1.71 37.00
CA SER A 30 -23.13 2.60 35.86
C SER A 30 -21.79 2.90 35.18
N ALA A 31 -21.43 2.16 34.14
CA ALA A 31 -20.35 2.52 33.24
C ALA A 31 -20.93 3.26 32.03
N ARG A 32 -21.01 4.59 32.15
CA ARG A 32 -21.09 5.46 30.99
C ARG A 32 -19.65 5.69 30.52
N ALA A 33 -19.17 4.85 29.61
CA ALA A 33 -17.97 5.13 28.83
C ALA A 33 -18.39 5.20 27.37
N GLN A 34 -18.36 6.42 26.86
CA GLN A 34 -18.55 6.76 25.46
C GLN A 34 -17.55 5.97 24.63
N GLN A 35 -18.03 5.17 23.67
CA GLN A 35 -17.26 4.96 22.47
C GLN A 35 -17.69 6.04 21.48
N THR A 36 -16.97 7.15 21.63
CA THR A 36 -16.77 8.18 20.63
C THR A 36 -16.33 7.56 19.32
N GLY A 37 -16.83 8.10 18.21
CA GLY A 37 -16.22 7.91 16.90
C GLY A 37 -17.18 7.40 15.84
N GLY A 38 -18.20 8.21 15.54
CA GLY A 38 -18.68 8.25 14.16
C GLY A 38 -17.52 8.76 13.28
N GLY A 39 -17.34 8.11 12.14
CA GLY A 39 -16.39 8.53 11.12
C GLY A 39 -16.69 7.73 9.87
N ASP A 40 -17.36 8.38 8.94
CA ASP A 40 -17.51 8.00 7.54
C ASP A 40 -16.12 7.93 6.87
N THR A 41 -15.34 6.89 7.18
CA THR A 41 -13.93 6.78 6.76
C THR A 41 -13.83 6.08 5.41
N GLY A 42 -14.26 6.76 4.35
CA GLY A 42 -13.88 6.42 2.98
C GLY A 42 -12.92 7.43 2.35
N GLN A 43 -12.89 8.67 2.85
CA GLN A 43 -12.13 9.77 2.25
C GLN A 43 -10.89 10.19 3.05
N GLU A 44 -10.76 9.79 4.32
CA GLU A 44 -9.62 10.14 5.18
C GLU A 44 -8.44 9.15 5.04
N GLU A 45 -8.71 7.91 4.62
CA GLU A 45 -7.68 6.89 4.38
C GLU A 45 -6.83 7.18 3.12
N ALA A 46 -7.43 7.70 2.04
CA ALA A 46 -6.70 8.01 0.81
C ALA A 46 -5.74 9.20 0.95
N ALA A 47 -6.13 10.25 1.67
CA ALA A 47 -5.24 11.38 1.97
C ALA A 47 -4.08 10.96 2.88
N THR A 48 -4.34 10.03 3.81
CA THR A 48 -3.31 9.45 4.69
C THR A 48 -2.36 8.54 3.90
N GLY A 49 -2.90 7.75 2.96
CA GLY A 49 -2.15 6.87 2.07
C GLY A 49 -1.16 7.64 1.19
N ALA A 50 -1.62 8.68 0.49
CA ALA A 50 -0.79 9.50 -0.38
C ALA A 50 0.36 10.18 0.38
N LEU A 51 0.09 10.76 1.55
CA LEU A 51 1.13 11.37 2.39
C LEU A 51 2.12 10.33 2.93
N ALA A 52 1.64 9.15 3.32
CA ALA A 52 2.50 8.06 3.78
C ALA A 52 3.43 7.56 2.66
N CYS A 53 2.88 7.39 1.45
CA CYS A 53 3.64 7.07 0.24
C CYS A 53 4.71 8.13 -0.02
N PHE A 54 4.35 9.41 -0.04
CA PHE A 54 5.28 10.51 -0.31
C PHE A 54 6.44 10.51 0.69
N LYS A 55 6.15 10.41 2.00
CA LYS A 55 7.18 10.34 3.04
C LYS A 55 8.07 9.10 2.91
N ARG A 56 7.54 7.98 2.43
CA ARG A 56 8.33 6.76 2.17
C ARG A 56 9.25 6.98 0.97
N ALA A 57 8.74 7.58 -0.12
CA ALA A 57 9.51 7.94 -1.29
C ALA A 57 10.68 8.88 -0.92
N GLU A 58 10.45 9.94 -0.14
CA GLU A 58 11.51 10.88 0.27
C GLU A 58 12.64 10.23 1.08
N ARG A 59 12.34 9.22 1.90
CA ARG A 59 13.35 8.60 2.79
C ARG A 59 14.25 7.61 2.06
N GLU A 60 13.69 6.90 1.09
CA GLU A 60 14.28 5.65 0.57
C GLU A 60 14.59 5.72 -0.92
N VAL A 61 13.97 6.69 -1.60
CA VAL A 61 14.08 6.85 -3.03
C VAL A 61 14.69 8.22 -3.32
N SER A 62 15.77 8.25 -4.11
CA SER A 62 16.37 9.51 -4.57
C SER A 62 15.56 10.14 -5.72
N LEU A 63 14.28 10.43 -5.46
CA LEU A 63 13.39 11.15 -6.37
C LEU A 63 13.41 12.65 -6.08
N SER A 64 13.13 13.45 -7.10
CA SER A 64 12.73 14.84 -6.87
C SER A 64 11.36 14.89 -6.18
N GLU A 65 11.05 16.01 -5.51
CA GLU A 65 9.74 16.24 -4.89
C GLU A 65 8.60 16.08 -5.91
N GLU A 66 8.78 16.61 -7.12
CA GLU A 66 7.79 16.49 -8.20
C GLU A 66 7.56 15.03 -8.63
N GLN A 67 8.64 14.24 -8.73
CA GLN A 67 8.55 12.82 -9.07
C GLN A 67 7.85 12.02 -7.97
N ALA A 68 8.16 12.29 -6.70
CA ALA A 68 7.49 11.66 -5.57
C ALA A 68 6.01 12.03 -5.51
N LEU A 69 5.65 13.28 -5.83
CA LEU A 69 4.25 13.70 -5.96
C LEU A 69 3.53 12.92 -7.08
N ARG A 70 4.13 12.81 -8.26
CA ARG A 70 3.54 12.03 -9.38
C ARG A 70 3.36 10.56 -9.04
N LEU A 71 4.33 9.95 -8.35
CA LEU A 71 4.27 8.54 -7.94
C LEU A 71 3.14 8.27 -6.94
N CYS A 72 2.97 9.16 -5.96
CA CYS A 72 2.09 8.96 -4.82
C CYS A 72 0.72 9.64 -4.95
N GLN A 73 0.47 10.37 -6.03
CA GLN A 73 -0.81 11.05 -6.26
C GLN A 73 -1.97 10.04 -6.28
N GLY A 74 -2.92 10.22 -5.37
CA GLY A 74 -4.10 9.36 -5.27
C GLY A 74 -3.85 7.97 -4.68
N ALA A 75 -2.64 7.71 -4.16
CA ALA A 75 -2.31 6.43 -3.54
C ALA A 75 -3.16 6.19 -2.27
N ALA A 76 -3.75 5.01 -2.16
CA ALA A 76 -4.48 4.59 -0.95
C ALA A 76 -3.54 4.06 0.15
N SER A 77 -2.27 3.81 -0.18
CA SER A 77 -1.28 3.17 0.69
C SER A 77 0.15 3.54 0.27
N VAL A 78 1.16 2.96 0.93
CA VAL A 78 2.59 3.14 0.61
C VAL A 78 3.05 2.32 -0.60
N GLU A 79 2.20 1.45 -1.15
CA GLU A 79 2.55 0.45 -2.15
C GLU A 79 3.18 1.02 -3.44
N PRO A 80 2.79 2.20 -3.98
CA PRO A 80 3.49 2.77 -5.14
C PRO A 80 4.98 3.06 -4.87
N ALA A 81 5.32 3.47 -3.65
CA ALA A 81 6.71 3.68 -3.26
C ALA A 81 7.46 2.35 -3.10
N GLU A 82 6.83 1.31 -2.54
CA GLU A 82 7.42 -0.04 -2.46
C GLU A 82 7.64 -0.64 -3.86
N CYS A 83 6.68 -0.48 -4.76
CA CYS A 83 6.81 -0.88 -6.16
C CYS A 83 8.00 -0.19 -6.83
N TYR A 84 8.17 1.13 -6.65
CA TYR A 84 9.30 1.86 -7.21
C TYR A 84 10.63 1.31 -6.65
N ILE A 85 10.71 1.05 -5.34
CA ILE A 85 11.91 0.47 -4.74
C ILE A 85 12.22 -0.90 -5.36
N ALA A 86 11.18 -1.73 -5.56
CA ALA A 86 11.32 -3.03 -6.21
C ALA A 86 11.81 -2.89 -7.67
N SER A 87 11.36 -1.89 -8.42
CA SER A 87 11.79 -1.65 -9.81
C SER A 87 13.23 -1.15 -9.94
N GLN A 88 13.87 -0.70 -8.85
CA GLN A 88 15.28 -0.32 -8.83
C GLN A 88 16.19 -1.45 -8.31
N SER A 89 15.65 -2.65 -8.08
CA SER A 89 16.43 -3.78 -7.59
C SER A 89 17.45 -4.27 -8.63
N PRO A 90 18.61 -4.83 -8.20
CA PRO A 90 19.63 -5.32 -9.14
C PRO A 90 19.04 -6.31 -10.15
N GLY A 91 19.16 -6.00 -11.44
CA GLY A 91 18.59 -6.79 -12.53
C GLY A 91 17.40 -6.15 -13.23
N VAL A 92 16.79 -5.12 -12.64
CA VAL A 92 15.78 -4.26 -13.25
C VAL A 92 16.28 -2.83 -13.11
N PHE A 93 16.72 -2.21 -14.20
CA PHE A 93 17.15 -0.81 -14.20
C PHE A 93 16.22 -0.02 -15.08
N LEU A 94 15.12 0.44 -14.48
CA LEU A 94 14.25 1.43 -15.09
C LEU A 94 14.76 2.84 -14.78
N GLU A 95 14.65 3.70 -15.78
CA GLU A 95 14.81 5.13 -15.56
C GLU A 95 13.68 5.62 -14.64
N PRO A 96 13.91 6.67 -13.81
CA PRO A 96 12.93 7.11 -12.82
C PRO A 96 11.54 7.35 -13.39
N GLU A 97 11.43 7.95 -14.58
CA GLU A 97 10.13 8.21 -15.22
C GLU A 97 9.40 6.91 -15.62
N GLN A 98 10.13 5.89 -16.07
CA GLN A 98 9.57 4.60 -16.44
C GLN A 98 9.09 3.84 -15.19
N ALA A 99 9.88 3.89 -14.12
CA ALA A 99 9.50 3.32 -12.82
C ALA A 99 8.27 4.01 -12.24
N ILE A 100 8.17 5.34 -12.34
CA ILE A 100 6.97 6.10 -11.95
C ILE A 100 5.76 5.69 -12.78
N GLU A 101 5.91 5.58 -14.09
CA GLU A 101 4.84 5.14 -14.99
C GLU A 101 4.36 3.72 -14.67
N LEU A 102 5.28 2.82 -14.33
CA LEU A 102 4.99 1.44 -13.96
C LEU A 102 4.28 1.34 -12.61
N CYS A 103 4.69 2.12 -11.62
CA CYS A 103 4.30 1.94 -10.23
C CYS A 103 3.24 2.91 -9.71
N ARG A 104 2.89 3.97 -10.45
CA ARG A 104 1.74 4.80 -10.10
C ARG A 104 0.48 3.94 -9.98
N CYS A 105 -0.35 4.23 -8.98
CA CYS A 105 -1.54 3.43 -8.64
C CYS A 105 -1.30 1.97 -8.23
N ALA A 106 -0.06 1.53 -8.01
CA ALA A 106 0.19 0.17 -7.58
C ALA A 106 -0.40 -0.07 -6.18
N THR A 107 -1.08 -1.21 -6.02
CA THR A 107 -1.58 -1.70 -4.72
C THR A 107 -0.71 -2.82 -4.15
N SER A 108 0.39 -3.14 -4.84
CA SER A 108 1.37 -4.19 -4.51
C SER A 108 2.66 -3.94 -5.31
N THR A 109 3.69 -4.76 -5.08
CA THR A 109 4.93 -4.79 -5.88
C THR A 109 4.79 -5.55 -7.21
N GLU A 110 3.62 -6.11 -7.50
CA GLU A 110 3.39 -6.96 -8.67
C GLU A 110 3.72 -6.30 -10.03
N PRO A 111 3.50 -4.98 -10.26
CA PRO A 111 3.92 -4.35 -11.50
C PRO A 111 5.43 -4.43 -11.76
N ALA A 112 6.26 -4.26 -10.72
CA ALA A 112 7.71 -4.40 -10.82
C ALA A 112 8.12 -5.86 -11.08
N GLU A 113 7.47 -6.82 -10.42
CA GLU A 113 7.70 -8.25 -10.65
C GLU A 113 7.26 -8.70 -12.05
N CYS A 114 6.14 -8.16 -12.54
CA CYS A 114 5.68 -8.36 -13.91
C CYS A 114 6.71 -7.86 -14.90
N PHE A 115 7.23 -6.63 -14.70
CA PHE A 115 8.24 -6.05 -15.58
C PHE A 115 9.48 -6.94 -15.62
N GLN A 116 10.01 -7.32 -14.45
CA GLN A 116 11.19 -8.19 -14.36
C GLN A 116 11.01 -9.51 -15.11
N ARG A 117 9.86 -10.16 -14.91
CA ARG A 117 9.57 -11.43 -15.56
C ARG A 117 9.41 -11.27 -17.07
N ALA A 118 8.69 -10.24 -17.51
CA ALA A 118 8.50 -9.97 -18.94
C ALA A 118 9.81 -9.63 -19.66
N ASP A 119 10.71 -8.87 -19.01
CA ASP A 119 12.05 -8.55 -19.53
C ASP A 119 12.90 -9.82 -19.73
N HIS A 120 12.78 -10.81 -18.83
CA HIS A 120 13.51 -12.07 -18.93
C HIS A 120 12.87 -13.13 -19.82
N GLU A 121 11.55 -13.19 -19.90
CA GLU A 121 10.81 -14.29 -20.54
C GLU A 121 10.27 -13.94 -21.94
N THR A 122 10.29 -12.67 -22.32
CA THR A 122 9.74 -12.21 -23.61
C THR A 122 10.78 -11.48 -24.46
N THR A 123 10.40 -11.18 -25.70
CA THR A 123 11.20 -10.34 -26.61
C THR A 123 10.59 -8.95 -26.78
N LEU A 124 9.70 -8.55 -25.86
CA LEU A 124 9.06 -7.24 -25.89
C LEU A 124 10.08 -6.16 -25.53
N ASP A 125 9.93 -4.98 -26.13
CA ASP A 125 10.72 -3.83 -25.72
C ASP A 125 10.20 -3.21 -24.41
N THR A 126 11.02 -2.39 -23.76
CA THR A 126 10.66 -1.75 -22.49
C THR A 126 9.31 -1.01 -22.56
N PRO A 127 9.01 -0.18 -23.59
CA PRO A 127 7.68 0.44 -23.71
C PRO A 127 6.52 -0.55 -23.74
N GLN A 128 6.64 -1.65 -24.49
CA GLN A 128 5.62 -2.71 -24.55
C GLN A 128 5.43 -3.39 -23.19
N ILE A 129 6.52 -3.64 -22.46
CA ILE A 129 6.44 -4.23 -21.11
C ILE A 129 5.78 -3.25 -20.12
N LEU A 130 6.12 -1.96 -20.19
CA LEU A 130 5.47 -0.93 -19.37
C LEU A 130 3.96 -0.86 -19.65
N GLN A 131 3.55 -0.97 -20.92
CA GLN A 131 2.13 -1.05 -21.29
C GLN A 131 1.46 -2.32 -20.75
N LEU A 132 2.15 -3.45 -20.74
CA LEU A 132 1.64 -4.73 -20.26
C LEU A 132 1.49 -4.77 -18.73
N CYS A 133 2.48 -4.25 -18.00
CA CYS A 133 2.62 -4.43 -16.57
C CYS A 133 2.12 -3.25 -15.73
N SER A 134 1.90 -2.07 -16.33
CA SER A 134 1.43 -0.92 -15.57
C SER A 134 -0.06 -1.06 -15.20
N PRO A 135 -0.41 -0.86 -13.93
CA PRO A 135 -1.80 -0.96 -13.48
C PRO A 135 -2.65 0.12 -14.16
N SER A 136 -2.13 1.34 -14.31
CA SER A 136 -2.86 2.46 -14.92
C SER A 136 -3.23 2.25 -16.40
N LEU A 137 -2.46 1.47 -17.16
CA LEU A 137 -2.74 1.23 -18.57
C LEU A 137 -3.56 -0.03 -18.81
N ASN A 138 -3.48 -1.02 -17.90
CA ASN A 138 -4.24 -2.27 -18.01
C ASN A 138 -5.72 -2.10 -17.59
N TYR A 139 -6.03 -1.19 -16.66
CA TYR A 139 -7.41 -0.88 -16.25
C TYR A 139 -8.11 0.14 -17.18
N GLY A 140 -7.91 0.00 -18.50
CA GLY A 140 -8.40 0.93 -19.53
C GLY A 140 -9.74 1.58 -19.20
N LEU A 141 -9.72 2.92 -19.15
CA LEU A 141 -10.79 3.90 -18.87
C LEU A 141 -10.79 4.48 -17.44
N LEU A 142 -10.04 5.59 -17.29
CA LEU A 142 -10.39 6.74 -16.46
C LEU A 142 -11.09 6.44 -15.12
N GLN A 143 -10.35 5.88 -14.18
CA GLN A 143 -10.48 6.32 -12.81
C GLN A 143 -9.07 6.50 -12.27
N ASP A 144 -8.83 7.63 -11.60
CA ASP A 144 -7.68 7.80 -10.70
C ASP A 144 -7.55 6.54 -9.82
N CYS A 145 -6.39 6.32 -9.18
CA CYS A 145 -6.07 5.11 -8.39
C CYS A 145 -7.11 4.69 -7.31
N GLN A 146 -8.20 5.45 -7.17
CA GLN A 146 -9.37 5.32 -6.29
C GLN A 146 -10.46 4.32 -6.77
N SER A 147 -10.33 3.64 -7.92
CA SER A 147 -11.44 2.78 -8.42
C SER A 147 -11.76 1.54 -7.54
N SER A 148 -10.89 1.17 -6.59
CA SER A 148 -11.17 0.08 -5.63
C SER A 148 -12.20 0.44 -4.56
N PHE A 149 -12.59 1.72 -4.44
CA PHE A 149 -13.53 2.22 -3.45
C PHE A 149 -14.79 2.82 -4.09
N LEU A 150 -15.34 2.19 -5.14
CA LEU A 150 -16.78 2.33 -5.36
C LEU A 150 -17.46 1.49 -4.26
N PRO A 151 -18.02 2.08 -3.19
CA PRO A 151 -18.96 1.34 -2.36
C PRO A 151 -20.03 0.83 -3.31
N THR A 152 -20.24 -0.49 -3.32
CA THR A 152 -21.38 -1.14 -3.97
C THR A 152 -22.60 -0.26 -3.77
N ARG A 153 -23.08 0.42 -4.83
CA ARG A 153 -24.21 1.35 -4.73
C ARG A 153 -25.40 0.52 -4.23
N PRO A 154 -25.84 0.61 -2.96
CA PRO A 154 -26.92 -0.25 -2.46
C PRO A 154 -28.28 0.16 -3.07
N TRP A 155 -28.31 1.29 -3.78
CA TRP A 155 -29.51 1.95 -4.29
C TRP A 155 -29.84 1.62 -5.75
N LEU A 156 -29.11 0.71 -6.41
CA LEU A 156 -29.44 0.24 -7.76
C LEU A 156 -30.27 -1.05 -7.73
N VAL A 157 -31.27 -1.14 -6.85
CA VAL A 157 -32.32 -2.15 -6.95
C VAL A 157 -33.57 -1.47 -7.52
N PRO A 158 -33.91 -1.66 -8.80
CA PRO A 158 -35.20 -1.20 -9.29
C PRO A 158 -36.29 -2.05 -8.64
N HIS A 159 -37.06 -1.46 -7.73
CA HIS A 159 -38.36 -2.00 -7.34
C HIS A 159 -39.28 -1.96 -8.58
N MET A 160 -39.36 -3.07 -9.31
CA MET A 160 -40.46 -3.30 -10.25
C MET A 160 -41.70 -3.68 -9.44
N ARG A 161 -42.72 -2.82 -9.54
CA ARG A 161 -44.09 -3.10 -9.12
C ARG A 161 -44.79 -3.97 -10.14
#